data_AF-A0A379GAK2-F1
#
_entry.id   AF-A0A379GAK2-F1
#
_cell.length_a   1.000
_cell.length_b   1.000
_cell.length_c   1.000
_cell.angle_alpha   90.00
_cell.angle_beta   90.00
_cell.angle_gamma   90.00
#
_symmetry.space_group_name_H-M   'P 1'
#
loop_
_entity.id
_entity.type
_entity.pdbx_description
1 polymer ?
#
loop_
_entity_poly.entity_id
_entity_poly.type
_entity_poly.pdbx_seq_one_letter_code
_entity_poly.pdbx_strand_id
1 'polypeptide(L)'
;MNTSITKGSRNFYGEYSLEQWIKLILTKEIILPDYQRAFVWEEEDVKELITSLKNGLFVPPITIGNYDGTTNYILDGQQRLSAILIAYIGLFPDREKFKFKDKEYTSTANENDDLEDDNEDIMPIEWQFKYFTKDGQDKQSILDKIDHSKPVGGINQ
;
A
#
# COMPACT_ATOMS: atom_id res chain seq x y z
N MET A 1 12.33 36.30 -6.03
CA MET A 1 13.46 35.49 -6.55
C MET A 1 13.00 34.05 -6.50
N ASN A 2 12.75 33.43 -7.65
CA ASN A 2 12.29 32.04 -7.74
C ASN A 2 13.51 31.11 -7.65
N THR A 3 13.68 30.46 -6.50
CA THR A 3 14.70 29.43 -6.34
C THR A 3 14.13 28.12 -6.87
N SER A 4 14.36 27.83 -8.15
CA SER A 4 14.14 26.51 -8.73
C SER A 4 15.12 25.53 -8.10
N ILE A 5 14.68 24.82 -7.07
CA ILE A 5 15.43 23.68 -6.51
C ILE A 5 15.42 22.59 -7.58
N THR A 6 16.53 22.42 -8.27
CA THR A 6 16.76 21.26 -9.13
C THR A 6 16.73 20.03 -8.23
N LYS A 7 15.60 19.32 -8.23
CA LYS A 7 15.42 18.04 -7.54
C LYS A 7 16.32 17.04 -8.26
N GLY A 8 17.57 16.90 -7.81
CA GLY A 8 18.52 15.94 -8.37
C GLY A 8 17.92 14.53 -8.38
N SER A 9 18.34 13.71 -9.34
CA SER A 9 17.96 12.31 -9.46
C SER A 9 18.27 11.58 -8.14
N ARG A 10 17.25 11.33 -7.32
CA ARG A 10 17.40 10.48 -6.14
C ARG A 10 17.55 9.05 -6.62
N ASN A 11 18.76 8.53 -6.51
CA ASN A 11 19.07 7.15 -6.83
C ASN A 11 18.63 6.27 -5.64
N PHE A 12 17.71 5.32 -5.86
CA PHE A 12 17.17 4.42 -4.84
C PHE A 12 17.97 3.11 -4.78
N TYR A 13 19.27 3.19 -4.51
CA TYR A 13 20.13 2.03 -4.30
C TYR A 13 20.52 1.94 -2.82
N GLY A 14 20.11 0.87 -2.13
CA GLY A 14 20.57 0.58 -0.75
C GLY A 14 19.47 0.05 0.17
N GLU A 15 19.89 -0.26 1.40
CA GLU A 15 19.01 -0.63 2.50
C GLU A 15 18.40 0.64 3.12
N TYR A 16 17.08 0.66 3.27
CA TYR A 16 16.36 1.75 3.94
C TYR A 16 15.69 1.23 5.21
N SER A 17 15.68 2.06 6.25
CA SER A 17 14.88 1.77 7.45
C SER A 17 13.38 1.81 7.11
N LEU A 18 12.56 1.15 7.93
CA LEU A 18 11.10 1.19 7.79
C LEU A 18 10.58 2.64 7.88
N GLU A 19 11.14 3.45 8.78
CA GLU A 19 10.82 4.87 8.90
C GLU A 19 11.08 5.62 7.58
N GLN A 20 12.22 5.34 6.93
CA GLN A 20 12.56 5.97 5.67
C GLN A 20 11.62 5.53 4.54
N TRP A 21 11.21 4.26 4.48
CA TRP A 21 10.18 3.81 3.54
C TRP A 21 8.85 4.52 3.75
N ILE A 22 8.38 4.62 5.00
CA ILE A 22 7.16 5.34 5.36
C ILE A 22 7.26 6.79 4.91
N LYS A 23 8.36 7.46 5.21
CA LYS A 23 8.61 8.85 4.80
C LYS A 23 8.52 9.01 3.29
N LEU A 24 9.17 8.15 2.52
CA LEU A 24 9.14 8.18 1.05
C LEU A 24 7.72 8.07 0.49
N ILE A 25 6.87 7.24 1.09
CA ILE A 25 5.46 7.10 0.72
C ILE A 25 4.70 8.39 1.07
N LEU A 26 4.80 8.86 2.32
CA LEU A 26 4.03 10.00 2.83
C LEU A 26 4.39 11.31 2.13
N THR A 27 5.66 11.51 1.78
CA THR A 27 6.12 12.69 1.03
C THR A 27 5.95 12.54 -0.48
N LYS A 28 5.34 11.44 -0.95
CA LYS A 28 5.10 11.12 -2.37
C LYS A 28 6.39 11.15 -3.21
N GLU A 29 7.50 10.72 -2.59
CA GLU A 29 8.78 10.57 -3.29
C GLU A 29 8.86 9.29 -4.10
N ILE A 30 8.12 8.26 -3.66
CA ILE A 30 7.81 7.05 -4.43
C ILE A 30 6.31 7.02 -4.70
N ILE A 31 5.93 6.60 -5.90
CA ILE A 31 4.57 6.67 -6.40
C ILE A 31 4.16 5.30 -6.93
N LEU A 32 2.92 4.91 -6.68
CA LEU A 32 2.34 3.72 -7.28
C LEU A 32 1.89 4.05 -8.72
N PRO A 33 2.31 3.29 -9.74
CA PRO A 33 1.82 3.52 -11.10
C PRO A 33 0.32 3.23 -11.22
N ASP A 34 -0.34 3.85 -12.20
CA ASP A 34 -1.80 3.74 -12.38
C ASP A 34 -2.26 2.34 -12.79
N TYR A 35 -1.41 1.59 -13.49
CA TYR A 35 -1.70 0.22 -13.97
C TYR A 35 -1.48 -0.86 -12.90
N GLN A 36 -1.29 -0.47 -11.64
CA GLN A 36 -0.91 -1.40 -10.59
C GLN A 36 -2.10 -2.19 -10.03
N ARG A 37 -1.86 -3.47 -9.69
CA ARG A 37 -2.85 -4.35 -9.06
C ARG A 37 -3.44 -3.76 -7.77
N ALA A 38 -4.69 -4.11 -7.51
CA ALA A 38 -5.38 -3.78 -6.27
C ALA A 38 -4.69 -4.40 -5.04
N PHE A 39 -4.95 -3.83 -3.86
CA PHE A 39 -4.50 -4.41 -2.60
C PHE A 39 -5.34 -5.65 -2.30
N VAL A 40 -4.71 -6.77 -1.94
CA VAL A 40 -5.39 -8.05 -1.71
C VAL A 40 -5.19 -8.60 -0.30
N TRP A 41 -4.07 -8.23 0.35
CA TRP A 41 -3.69 -8.76 1.66
C TRP A 41 -4.75 -8.53 2.74
N GLU A 42 -4.91 -9.52 3.61
CA GLU A 42 -5.76 -9.50 4.78
C GLU A 42 -5.00 -8.99 6.02
N GLU A 43 -5.70 -8.87 7.14
CA GLU A 43 -5.08 -8.40 8.38
C GLU A 43 -3.98 -9.36 8.86
N GLU A 44 -4.20 -10.66 8.65
CA GLU A 44 -3.29 -11.76 8.96
C GLU A 44 -1.98 -11.65 8.16
N ASP A 45 -2.06 -11.38 6.85
CA ASP A 45 -0.89 -11.15 6.00
C ASP A 45 -0.04 -9.96 6.50
N VAL A 46 -0.71 -8.88 6.91
CA VAL A 46 -0.05 -7.71 7.50
C VAL A 46 0.65 -8.10 8.81
N LYS A 47 -0.05 -8.81 9.70
CA LYS A 47 0.53 -9.29 10.98
C LYS A 47 1.73 -10.21 10.76
N GLU A 48 1.67 -11.10 9.77
CA GLU A 48 2.77 -12.01 9.44
C GLU A 48 3.99 -11.26 8.92
N LEU A 49 3.80 -10.27 8.03
CA LEU A 49 4.91 -9.43 7.57
C LEU A 49 5.55 -8.67 8.73
N ILE A 50 4.74 -8.05 9.61
CA ILE A 50 5.26 -7.32 10.77
C ILE A 50 6.00 -8.24 11.74
N THR A 51 5.49 -9.46 11.95
CA THR A 51 6.16 -10.48 12.77
C THR A 51 7.48 -10.91 12.17
N SER A 52 7.53 -11.12 10.85
CA SER A 52 8.76 -11.44 10.11
C SER A 52 9.82 -10.34 10.26
N LEU A 53 9.41 -9.08 10.12
CA LEU A 53 10.29 -7.92 10.33
C LEU A 53 10.81 -7.84 11.77
N LYS A 54 9.95 -8.05 12.78
CA LYS A 54 10.33 -8.06 14.20
C LYS A 54 11.35 -9.17 14.52
N ASN A 55 11.19 -10.33 13.89
CA ASN A 55 12.06 -11.49 14.09
C ASN A 55 13.34 -11.45 13.24
N GLY A 56 13.54 -10.39 12.43
CA GLY A 56 14.70 -10.28 11.54
C GLY A 56 14.71 -11.32 10.42
N LEU A 57 13.54 -11.85 10.03
CA LEU A 57 13.42 -12.76 8.90
C LEU A 57 13.63 -12.01 7.59
N PHE A 58 14.09 -12.75 6.57
CA PHE A 58 14.27 -12.21 5.25
C PHE A 58 12.92 -11.73 4.67
N VAL A 59 12.92 -10.50 4.15
CA VAL A 59 11.80 -9.92 3.39
C VAL A 59 12.32 -9.60 1.99
N PRO A 60 11.60 -9.98 0.91
CA PRO A 60 12.04 -9.69 -0.46
C PRO A 60 12.23 -8.18 -0.69
N PRO A 61 13.20 -7.80 -1.55
CA PRO A 61 13.54 -6.41 -1.79
C PRO A 61 12.37 -5.62 -2.40
N ILE A 62 12.44 -4.30 -2.33
CA ILE A 62 11.51 -3.39 -3.00
C ILE A 62 12.18 -2.90 -4.29
N THR A 63 11.48 -2.96 -5.42
CA THR A 63 12.02 -2.50 -6.71
C THR A 63 11.43 -1.14 -7.07
N ILE A 64 12.29 -0.16 -7.28
CA ILE A 64 11.92 1.20 -7.69
C ILE A 64 12.48 1.49 -9.08
N GLY A 65 11.61 1.91 -10.00
CA GLY A 65 11.98 2.39 -11.33
C GLY A 65 11.99 3.92 -11.36
N ASN A 66 13.12 4.53 -11.67
CA ASN A 66 13.19 5.96 -11.93
C ASN A 66 12.81 6.23 -13.39
N TYR A 67 11.73 6.98 -13.60
CA TYR A 67 11.22 7.38 -14.89
C TYR A 67 11.58 8.86 -15.14
N ASP A 68 12.21 9.11 -16.29
CA ASP A 68 12.66 10.43 -16.76
C ASP A 68 13.48 11.26 -15.75
N GLY A 69 14.18 10.62 -14.80
CA GLY A 69 14.95 11.32 -13.77
C GLY A 69 14.12 11.98 -12.67
N THR A 70 12.78 11.97 -12.79
CA THR A 70 11.89 12.82 -12.01
C THR A 70 10.93 12.05 -11.11
N THR A 71 10.49 10.88 -11.56
CA THR A 71 9.42 10.11 -10.91
C THR A 71 9.94 8.74 -10.52
N ASN A 72 9.65 8.32 -9.28
CA ASN A 72 10.09 7.00 -8.79
C ASN A 72 8.87 6.12 -8.64
N TYR A 73 8.70 5.19 -9.58
CA TYR A 73 7.62 4.22 -9.56
C TYR A 73 8.00 2.99 -8.74
N ILE A 74 7.08 2.54 -7.90
CA ILE A 74 7.17 1.24 -7.25
C ILE A 74 6.85 0.18 -8.31
N LEU A 75 7.84 -0.63 -8.69
CA LEU A 75 7.69 -1.71 -9.67
C LEU A 75 7.41 -3.05 -8.99
N ASP A 76 7.95 -3.27 -7.79
CA ASP A 76 7.67 -4.42 -6.94
C ASP A 76 7.61 -4.04 -5.46
N GLY A 77 6.84 -4.79 -4.67
CA GLY A 77 6.76 -4.62 -3.21
C GLY A 77 5.64 -3.72 -2.72
N GLN A 78 4.66 -3.40 -3.58
CA GLN A 78 3.48 -2.62 -3.20
C GLN A 78 2.74 -3.20 -1.99
N GLN A 79 2.46 -4.51 -1.96
CA GLN A 79 1.69 -5.12 -0.86
C GLN A 79 2.46 -4.96 0.47
N ARG A 80 3.78 -5.19 0.43
CA ARG A 80 4.69 -5.01 1.59
C ARG A 80 4.71 -3.57 2.09
N LEU A 81 4.91 -2.60 1.19
CA LEU A 81 4.91 -1.17 1.56
C LEU A 81 3.55 -0.70 2.08
N SER A 82 2.46 -1.20 1.48
CA SER A 82 1.10 -0.95 1.94
C SER A 82 0.88 -1.47 3.36
N ALA A 83 1.27 -2.71 3.62
CA ALA A 83 1.18 -3.35 4.94
C ALA A 83 1.99 -2.63 6.01
N ILE A 84 3.23 -2.23 5.68
CA ILE A 84 4.08 -1.42 6.58
C ILE A 84 3.39 -0.09 6.91
N LEU A 85 2.80 0.59 5.92
CA LEU A 85 2.11 1.85 6.16
C LEU A 85 0.82 1.66 6.97
N ILE A 86 0.04 0.62 6.67
CA ILE A 86 -1.17 0.24 7.43
C ILE A 86 -0.81 0.00 8.90
N ALA A 87 0.24 -0.79 9.17
CA ALA A 87 0.74 -1.04 10.52
C ALA A 87 1.24 0.23 11.22
N TYR A 88 1.92 1.12 10.50
CA TYR A 88 2.39 2.39 11.05
C TYR A 88 1.25 3.33 11.42
N ILE A 89 0.25 3.47 10.56
CA ILE A 89 -0.93 4.32 10.80
C ILE A 89 -1.84 3.69 11.87
N GLY A 90 -1.98 2.37 11.86
CA GLY A 90 -2.85 1.61 12.77
C GLY A 90 -4.30 1.50 12.28
N LEU A 91 -4.55 1.73 10.98
CA LEU A 91 -5.87 1.69 10.36
C LEU A 91 -5.86 0.71 9.19
N PHE A 92 -6.70 -0.32 9.25
CA PHE A 92 -6.84 -1.29 8.17
C PHE A 92 -8.01 -0.88 7.26
N PRO A 93 -7.89 -0.95 5.92
CA PRO A 93 -8.99 -0.61 5.03
C PRO A 93 -10.17 -1.58 5.15
N ASP A 94 -11.39 -1.06 5.33
CA ASP A 94 -12.59 -1.88 5.39
C ASP A 94 -12.92 -2.47 4.01
N ARG A 95 -12.84 -3.80 3.90
CA ARG A 95 -13.06 -4.50 2.63
C ARG A 95 -14.46 -4.25 2.07
N GLU A 96 -15.47 -4.11 2.92
CA GLU A 96 -16.85 -3.86 2.50
C GLU A 96 -17.01 -2.47 1.88
N LYS A 97 -16.21 -1.50 2.33
CA LYS A 97 -16.27 -0.11 1.87
C LYS A 97 -15.34 0.18 0.70
N PHE A 98 -14.31 -0.63 0.53
CA PHE A 98 -13.37 -0.59 -0.60
C PHE A 98 -13.62 -1.70 -1.63
N LYS A 99 -14.82 -2.31 -1.67
CA LYS A 99 -15.17 -3.33 -2.67
C LYS A 99 -14.84 -2.87 -4.09
N PHE A 100 -14.25 -3.77 -4.86
CA PHE A 100 -14.02 -3.61 -6.28
C PHE A 100 -15.34 -3.43 -7.01
N LYS A 101 -15.53 -2.30 -7.70
CA LYS A 101 -16.80 -1.97 -8.35
C LYS A 101 -16.91 -2.48 -9.78
N ASP A 102 -15.90 -3.21 -10.26
CA ASP A 102 -15.89 -3.70 -11.63
C ASP A 102 -16.82 -4.91 -11.78
N LYS A 103 -17.96 -4.67 -12.44
CA LYS A 103 -19.03 -5.66 -12.63
C LYS A 103 -18.56 -6.87 -13.44
N GLU A 104 -17.60 -6.69 -14.35
CA GLU A 104 -17.07 -7.74 -15.21
C GLU A 104 -16.26 -8.77 -14.41
N TYR A 105 -15.58 -8.33 -13.35
CA TYR A 105 -14.84 -9.20 -12.43
C TYR A 105 -15.79 -10.03 -11.56
N THR A 106 -16.84 -9.41 -11.04
CA THR A 106 -17.87 -10.12 -10.24
C THR A 106 -18.70 -11.11 -11.07
N SER A 107 -18.84 -10.88 -12.38
CA SER A 107 -19.58 -11.79 -13.27
C SER A 107 -18.73 -12.99 -13.69
N THR A 108 -17.47 -12.78 -14.07
CA THR A 108 -16.58 -13.88 -14.52
C THR A 108 -16.10 -14.78 -13.38
N ALA A 109 -15.98 -14.26 -12.15
CA ALA A 109 -15.70 -15.09 -10.96
C ALA A 109 -16.86 -16.04 -10.60
N ASN A 110 -18.09 -15.71 -11.01
CA ASN A 110 -19.30 -16.48 -10.69
C ASN A 110 -19.77 -17.36 -11.86
N GLU A 111 -19.01 -17.42 -12.96
CA GLU A 111 -19.33 -18.19 -14.18
C GLU A 111 -18.53 -19.49 -14.31
N ASN A 112 -17.56 -19.75 -13.41
CA ASN A 112 -16.95 -21.07 -13.31
C ASN A 112 -17.82 -21.98 -12.42
N ASP A 113 -18.60 -22.84 -13.07
CA ASP A 113 -19.35 -23.99 -12.52
C ASP A 113 -18.42 -25.11 -11.97
N ASP A 114 -17.20 -24.77 -11.54
CA ASP A 114 -16.30 -25.70 -10.86
C ASP A 114 -16.64 -25.68 -9.36
N LEU A 115 -17.54 -26.61 -9.02
CA LEU A 115 -17.98 -26.94 -7.68
C LEU A 115 -16.77 -27.16 -6.73
N GLU A 116 -16.80 -26.44 -5.60
CA GLU A 116 -16.07 -26.74 -4.37
C GLU A 116 -14.53 -26.65 -4.43
N ASP A 117 -13.99 -25.43 -4.54
CA ASP A 117 -12.74 -25.09 -3.86
C ASP A 117 -13.10 -24.15 -2.69
N ASP A 118 -12.92 -24.62 -1.46
CA ASP A 118 -13.12 -23.87 -0.22
C ASP A 118 -12.13 -22.68 -0.06
N ASN A 119 -11.30 -22.40 -1.07
CA ASN A 119 -10.59 -21.14 -1.20
C ASN A 119 -11.52 -20.09 -1.80
N GLU A 120 -12.27 -19.37 -0.97
CA GLU A 120 -12.79 -18.07 -1.37
C GLU A 120 -11.62 -17.23 -1.89
N ASP A 121 -11.52 -17.04 -3.21
CA ASP A 121 -10.52 -16.18 -3.82
C ASP A 121 -10.58 -14.81 -3.14
N ILE A 122 -9.52 -14.43 -2.41
CA ILE A 122 -9.47 -13.20 -1.63
C ILE A 122 -9.70 -12.01 -2.56
N MET A 123 -10.92 -11.47 -2.52
CA MET A 123 -11.38 -10.46 -3.48
C MET A 123 -10.59 -9.16 -3.36
N PRO A 124 -9.94 -8.66 -4.43
CA PRO A 124 -9.18 -7.42 -4.35
C PRO A 124 -10.02 -6.23 -3.89
N ILE A 125 -9.40 -5.29 -3.17
CA ILE A 125 -10.04 -4.04 -2.76
C ILE A 125 -9.44 -2.85 -3.51
N GLU A 126 -10.25 -1.85 -3.84
CA GLU A 126 -9.82 -0.63 -4.56
C GLU A 126 -8.86 0.25 -3.74
N TRP A 127 -8.64 -0.11 -2.48
CA TRP A 127 -7.76 0.62 -1.60
C TRP A 127 -6.31 0.59 -2.09
N GLN A 128 -5.66 1.75 -1.97
CA GLN A 128 -4.22 1.92 -2.19
C GLN A 128 -3.71 2.92 -1.17
N PHE A 129 -2.42 2.84 -0.79
CA PHE A 129 -1.82 3.75 0.20
C PHE A 129 -1.96 5.24 -0.15
N LYS A 130 -2.19 5.56 -1.43
CA LYS A 130 -2.49 6.93 -1.88
C LYS A 130 -3.67 7.55 -1.12
N TYR A 131 -4.60 6.72 -0.62
CA TYR A 131 -5.71 7.13 0.24
C TYR A 131 -5.21 7.90 1.47
N PHE A 132 -4.22 7.39 2.21
CA PHE A 132 -3.64 8.08 3.36
C PHE A 132 -2.87 9.34 2.95
N THR A 133 -2.09 9.28 1.87
CA THR A 133 -1.24 10.41 1.44
C THR A 133 -2.01 11.60 0.86
N LYS A 134 -3.33 11.47 0.63
CA LYS A 134 -4.18 12.60 0.22
C LYS A 134 -4.43 13.57 1.37
N ASP A 135 -4.50 13.06 2.59
CA ASP A 135 -5.00 13.81 3.74
C ASP A 135 -3.85 14.44 4.57
N GLY A 136 -2.65 13.85 4.52
CA GLY A 136 -1.46 14.41 5.18
C GLY A 136 -0.14 13.76 4.75
N GLN A 137 0.96 14.32 5.27
CA GLN A 137 2.33 13.81 5.06
C GLN A 137 2.94 13.24 6.34
N ASP A 138 2.18 13.21 7.43
CA ASP A 138 2.55 12.65 8.72
C ASP A 138 1.34 11.97 9.35
N LYS A 139 1.58 11.09 10.33
CA LYS A 139 0.55 10.26 10.94
C LYS A 139 -0.57 11.09 11.57
N GLN A 140 -0.24 12.16 12.29
CA GLN A 140 -1.24 12.95 13.01
C GLN A 140 -2.15 13.68 12.02
N SER A 141 -1.55 14.37 11.04
CA SER A 141 -2.32 15.07 10.00
C SER A 141 -3.25 14.14 9.23
N ILE A 142 -2.85 12.89 9.00
CA ILE A 142 -3.68 11.88 8.33
C ILE A 142 -4.85 11.49 9.25
N LEU A 143 -4.57 11.11 10.50
CA LEU A 143 -5.59 10.68 11.45
C LEU A 143 -6.64 11.77 11.73
N ASP A 144 -6.26 13.05 11.70
CA ASP A 144 -7.16 14.17 11.97
C ASP A 144 -8.14 14.43 10.80
N LYS A 145 -7.78 14.07 9.57
CA LYS A 145 -8.52 14.42 8.35
C LYS A 145 -9.18 13.23 7.66
N ILE A 146 -8.73 12.02 7.97
CA ILE A 146 -9.22 10.82 7.31
C ILE A 146 -10.70 10.60 7.62
N ASP A 147 -11.42 10.10 6.63
CA ASP A 147 -12.79 9.64 6.80
C ASP A 147 -12.80 8.33 7.59
N HIS A 148 -12.93 8.43 8.92
CA HIS A 148 -13.02 7.30 9.85
C HIS A 148 -14.19 6.35 9.58
N SER A 149 -15.14 6.72 8.70
CA SER A 149 -16.17 5.79 8.28
C SER A 149 -15.65 4.70 7.34
N LYS A 150 -14.46 4.84 6.72
CA LYS A 150 -13.95 3.91 5.68
C LYS A 150 -12.90 2.88 6.12
N PRO A 151 -11.96 3.15 7.03
CA PRO A 151 -11.11 2.11 7.61
C PRO A 151 -11.81 1.43 8.81
N VAL A 152 -11.53 0.15 9.05
CA VAL A 152 -11.90 -0.52 10.31
C VAL A 152 -10.80 -0.28 11.32
N GLY A 153 -11.18 0.10 12.53
CA GLY A 153 -10.26 0.48 13.59
C GLY A 153 -9.35 -0.67 14.04
N GLY A 154 -8.06 -0.37 14.09
CA GLY A 154 -7.05 -0.99 14.96
C GLY A 154 -6.63 -2.41 14.61
N ILE A 155 -5.46 -2.55 13.97
CA ILE A 155 -4.67 -3.79 14.12
C ILE A 155 -4.26 -3.85 15.60
N ASN A 156 -4.95 -4.65 16.39
CA ASN A 156 -4.60 -4.82 17.79
C ASN A 156 -3.18 -5.43 17.86
N GLN A 157 -2.26 -4.67 18.45
CA GLN A 157 -0.87 -5.10 18.71
C GLN A 157 -0.81 -6.09 19.87
#